data_AF-R9L934-F1
#
_entry.id   AF-R9L934-F1
#
_cell.length_a   1.000
_cell.length_b   1.000
_cell.length_c   1.000
_cell.angle_alpha   90.00
_cell.angle_beta   90.00
_cell.angle_gamma   90.00
#
_symmetry.space_group_name_H-M   'P 1'
#
loop_
_entity.id
_entity.type
_entity.pdbx_description
1 polymer ?
#
loop_
_entity_poly.entity_id
_entity_poly.type
_entity_poly.pdbx_seq_one_letter_code
_entity_poly.pdbx_strand_id
1 'polypeptide(L)' 'MGKAKDEFRLKVVREALSGIKVGVLARSYDLHPETIRTWIRAYRDQITDVDTSLPDQHLQELKRLQEIEEKYEKAMKV' A
#
# COMPACT_ATOMS: atom_id res chain seq x y z
N MET A 1 -24.97 12.18 -2.07
CA MET A 1 -24.26 11.85 -3.33
C MET A 1 -22.76 12.05 -3.09
N GLY A 2 -21.96 11.00 -2.97
CA GLY A 2 -20.51 11.18 -2.68
C GLY A 2 -19.65 9.93 -2.90
N LYS A 3 -20.15 8.74 -2.51
CA LYS A 3 -19.34 7.51 -2.45
C LYS A 3 -18.61 7.14 -3.74
N ALA A 4 -19.26 7.26 -4.90
CA ALA A 4 -18.64 6.93 -6.19
C ALA A 4 -17.44 7.82 -6.57
N LYS A 5 -17.41 9.07 -6.09
CA LYS A 5 -16.28 9.99 -6.37
C LYS A 5 -15.08 9.63 -5.51
N ASP A 6 -15.30 9.21 -4.27
CA ASP A 6 -14.23 8.81 -3.36
C ASP A 6 -13.59 7.48 -3.76
N GLU A 7 -14.39 6.51 -4.22
CA GLU A 7 -13.89 5.25 -4.77
C GLU A 7 -13.01 5.47 -6.02
N PHE A 8 -13.42 6.38 -6.90
CA PHE A 8 -12.65 6.73 -8.09
C PHE A 8 -11.31 7.37 -7.72
N ARG A 9 -11.30 8.32 -6.77
CA ARG A 9 -10.07 8.96 -6.28
C ARG A 9 -9.12 7.95 -5.65
N LEU A 10 -9.64 7.04 -4.82
CA LEU A 10 -8.87 5.96 -4.20
C LEU A 10 -8.23 5.05 -5.24
N LYS A 11 -8.96 4.71 -6.31
CA LYS A 11 -8.42 3.90 -7.40
C LYS A 11 -7.23 4.59 -8.08
N VAL A 12 -7.38 5.86 -8.44
CA VAL A 12 -6.30 6.66 -9.07
C VAL A 12 -5.08 6.77 -8.17
N VAL A 13 -5.28 7.00 -6.86
CA VAL A 13 -4.18 7.07 -5.89
C VAL A 13 -3.49 5.72 -5.72
N ARG A 14 -4.22 4.60 -5.68
CA ARG A 14 -3.65 3.25 -5.59
C ARG A 14 -2.76 2.94 -6.80
N GLU A 15 -3.21 3.29 -8.00
CA GLU A 15 -2.41 3.14 -9.23
C GLU A 15 -1.15 3.99 -9.19
N ALA A 16 -1.22 5.22 -8.66
CA ALA A 16 -0.06 6.08 -8.48
C ALA A 16 0.94 5.52 -7.45
N LEU A 17 0.46 5.00 -6.32
CA LEU A 17 1.28 4.36 -5.27
C LEU A 17 1.89 3.04 -5.74
N SER A 18 1.25 2.32 -6.65
CA SER A 18 1.79 1.12 -7.31
C SER A 18 2.98 1.41 -8.24
N GLY A 19 3.35 2.68 -8.44
CA GLY A 19 4.50 3.09 -9.26
C GLY A 19 4.15 3.65 -10.63
N ILE A 20 2.86 3.83 -10.96
CA ILE A 20 2.46 4.47 -12.21
C ILE A 20 2.69 5.98 -12.11
N LYS A 21 3.36 6.55 -13.11
CA LYS A 21 3.66 8.00 -13.14
C LYS A 21 2.37 8.81 -13.17
N VAL A 22 2.30 9.84 -12.32
CA VAL A 22 1.16 10.78 -12.22
C VAL A 22 0.81 11.39 -13.58
N GLY A 23 1.79 11.68 -14.44
CA GLY A 23 1.54 12.23 -15.78
C GLY A 23 0.82 11.27 -16.73
N VAL A 24 0.96 9.95 -16.53
CA VAL A 24 0.23 8.94 -17.30
C VAL A 24 -1.20 8.88 -16.80
N LEU A 25 -1.40 8.80 -15.48
CA LEU A 25 -2.73 8.80 -14.87
C LEU A 25 -3.53 10.07 -15.20
N ALA A 26 -2.87 11.23 -15.19
CA ALA A 26 -3.44 12.51 -15.59
C ALA A 26 -4.04 12.44 -17.01
N ARG A 27 -3.33 11.83 -17.95
CA ARG A 27 -3.83 11.67 -19.33
C ARG A 27 -4.90 10.61 -19.45
N SER A 28 -4.76 9.48 -18.75
CA SER A 28 -5.72 8.37 -18.82
C SER A 28 -7.08 8.75 -18.24
N TYR A 29 -7.10 9.59 -17.21
CA TYR A 29 -8.32 9.99 -16.51
C TYR A 29 -8.78 11.42 -16.83
N ASP A 30 -8.09 12.11 -17.74
CA ASP A 30 -8.32 13.53 -18.06
C ASP A 30 -8.32 14.43 -16.81
N LEU A 31 -7.32 14.22 -15.95
CA LEU A 31 -7.14 14.91 -14.68
C LEU A 31 -5.89 15.77 -14.69
N HIS A 32 -5.93 16.89 -13.98
CA HIS A 32 -4.73 17.68 -13.77
C HIS A 32 -3.74 16.92 -12.88
N PRO A 33 -2.44 16.86 -13.24
CA PRO A 33 -1.43 16.15 -12.43
C PRO A 33 -1.33 16.71 -11.00
N GLU A 34 -1.64 18.00 -10.83
CA GLU A 34 -1.69 18.65 -9.52
C GLU A 34 -2.84 18.12 -8.65
N THR A 35 -4.00 17.85 -9.26
CA THR A 35 -5.14 17.23 -8.58
C THR A 35 -4.80 15.84 -8.05
N ILE A 36 -4.11 15.03 -8.86
CA ILE A 36 -3.67 13.68 -8.46
C ILE A 36 -2.63 13.79 -7.33
N ARG A 37 -1.68 14.73 -7.39
CA ARG A 37 -0.72 14.97 -6.29
C ARG A 37 -1.42 15.36 -4.98
N THR A 38 -2.46 16.19 -5.06
CA THR A 38 -3.27 16.57 -3.91
C THR A 38 -4.02 15.38 -3.35
N TRP A 39 -4.59 14.51 -4.19
CA TRP A 39 -5.20 13.27 -3.74
C TRP A 39 -4.19 12.32 -3.12
N ILE A 40 -3.02 12.11 -3.74
CA ILE A 40 -1.97 11.27 -3.15
C ILE A 40 -1.59 11.80 -1.77
N ARG A 41 -1.46 13.11 -1.56
CA ARG A 41 -1.19 13.67 -0.22
C ARG A 41 -2.34 13.45 0.76
N ALA A 42 -3.57 13.77 0.36
CA ALA A 42 -4.75 13.66 1.23
C ALA A 42 -5.08 12.20 1.59
N TYR A 43 -4.98 11.29 0.63
CA TYR A 43 -5.18 9.87 0.85
C TYR A 43 -3.96 9.20 1.46
N ARG A 44 -2.73 9.67 1.24
CA ARG A 44 -1.55 9.16 1.98
C ARG A 44 -1.72 9.40 3.46
N ASP A 45 -2.23 10.55 3.89
CA ASP A 45 -2.51 10.82 5.31
C ASP A 45 -3.59 9.86 5.86
N GLN A 46 -4.71 9.69 5.13
CA GLN A 46 -5.77 8.74 5.49
C GLN A 46 -5.33 7.27 5.46
N ILE A 47 -4.46 6.90 4.52
CA ILE A 47 -3.89 5.56 4.39
C ILE A 47 -2.81 5.37 5.46
N THR A 48 -2.07 6.40 5.88
CA THR A 48 -1.07 6.27 6.95
C THR A 48 -1.74 5.90 8.28
N ASP A 49 -2.96 6.39 8.54
CA ASP A 49 -3.74 6.03 9.74
C ASP A 49 -4.29 4.59 9.69
N VAL A 50 -4.43 4.00 8.49
CA VAL A 50 -4.98 2.64 8.30
C VAL A 50 -3.91 1.59 7.93
N ASP A 51 -2.74 2.01 7.46
CA ASP A 51 -1.74 1.18 6.77
C ASP A 51 -0.33 1.30 7.36
N THR A 52 -0.13 2.00 8.49
CA THR A 52 1.13 1.82 9.26
C THR A 52 1.19 0.47 10.00
N SER A 53 0.17 -0.38 9.88
CA SER A 53 0.17 -1.76 10.39
C SER A 53 0.54 -2.83 9.35
N LEU A 54 1.11 -2.48 8.19
CA LEU A 54 1.50 -3.47 7.17
C LEU A 54 3.00 -3.58 6.80
N PRO A 55 3.96 -2.96 7.51
CA PRO A 55 5.31 -3.51 7.60
C PRO A 55 5.49 -4.45 8.81
N ASP A 56 4.75 -4.23 9.91
CA ASP A 56 4.96 -4.96 11.17
C ASP A 56 4.42 -6.40 11.14
N GLN A 57 3.22 -6.64 10.58
CA GLN A 57 2.70 -8.00 10.46
C GLN A 57 3.55 -8.89 9.55
N HIS A 58 4.12 -8.31 8.49
CA HIS A 58 5.00 -9.07 7.58
C HIS A 58 6.33 -9.42 8.25
N LEU A 59 6.91 -8.48 9.01
CA LEU A 59 8.11 -8.73 9.82
C LEU A 59 7.86 -9.77 10.92
N GLN A 60 6.71 -9.72 11.59
CA GLN A 60 6.37 -10.66 12.66
C GLN A 60 6.15 -12.08 12.12
N GLU A 61 5.53 -12.21 10.95
CA GLU A 61 5.34 -13.50 10.29
C GLU A 61 6.67 -14.10 9.81
N LEU A 62 7.56 -13.28 9.24
CA LEU A 62 8.93 -13.71 8.90
C LEU A 62 9.71 -14.19 10.13
N LYS A 63 9.58 -13.49 11.26
CA LYS A 63 10.23 -13.88 12.52
C LYS A 63 9.71 -15.22 13.04
N ARG A 64 8.39 -15.41 13.01
CA ARG A 64 7.77 -16.69 13.38
C ARG A 64 8.23 -17.84 12.50
N LEU A 65 8.33 -17.62 11.19
CA LEU A 65 8.80 -18.63 10.25
C LEU A 65 10.26 -19.03 10.55
N GLN A 66 11.13 -18.06 10.83
CA GLN A 66 12.52 -18.35 11.24
C GLN A 66 12.60 -19.18 12.54
N GLU A 67 11.82 -18.84 13.57
CA GLU A 67 11.82 -19.60 14.83
C GLU A 67 11.35 -21.05 14.65
N ILE A 68 10.37 -21.27 13.78
CA ILE A 68 9.87 -22.60 13.46
C ILE A 68 10.96 -23.38 12.72
N GLU A 69 11.60 -22.76 11.72
CA GLU A 69 12.67 -23.37 10.94
C GLU A 69 13.88 -23.75 11.83
N GLU A 70 14.31 -22.87 12.73
CA GLU A 70 15.38 -23.16 13.71
C GLU A 70 15.00 -24.29 14.67
N LYS A 71 13.74 -24.37 15.12
CA LYS A 71 13.26 -25.47 15.96
C LYS A 71 13.28 -26.80 15.21
N TYR A 72 12.84 -26.81 13.96
CA TYR A 72 12.90 -27.99 13.11
C TYR A 72 14.34 -28.40 12.83
N GLU A 73 15.24 -27.45 12.55
CA GLU A 73 16.65 -27.73 12.32
C GLU A 73 17.31 -28.32 13.58
N LYS A 74 17.04 -27.77 14.76
CA LYS A 74 17.54 -28.32 16.05
C LYS A 74 16.95 -29.68 16.39
N ALA A 75 15.72 -29.97 15.98
CA ALA A 75 15.09 -31.27 16.21
C ALA A 75 15.55 -32.34 15.18
N MET A 76 15.91 -31.92 13.95
CA MET A 76 16.49 -32.80 12.93
C MET A 76 17.98 -33.06 13.14
N LYS A 77 18.69 -32.13 13.78
CA LYS A 77 20.09 -32.28 14.15
C LYS A 77 20.17 -32.97 15.52
N VAL A 78 19.91 -34.28 15.47
CA VAL A 78 20.25 -35.37 16.42
C VAL A 78 21.05 -34.96 17.65
#